data_AF-A0AA85FM66-F1
#
_entry.id   AF-A0AA85FM66-F1
#
_cell.length_a   1.000
_cell.length_b   1.000
_cell.length_c   1.000
_cell.angle_alpha   90.00
_cell.angle_beta   90.00
_cell.angle_gamma   90.00
#
_symmetry.space_group_name_H-M   'P 1'
#
loop_
_entity.id
_entity.type
_entity.pdbx_description
1 polymer ?
#
loop_
_entity_poly.entity_id
_entity_poly.type
_entity_poly.pdbx_seq_one_letter_code
_entity_poly.pdbx_strand_id
1 'polypeptide(L)'
;MIVLKQLAKSENRIAELKEVKSGLEQKIEELCCDKKQLQMQLEQQLDEYEKLGEKCATLEARIKEMAHSERRYGGGMLGGRLIGPTLPPWIADDKKLENDLERLSKTDPATLRAKVMELESQVNELNQLLTYREDVILRIHEEISKKASKLEAADVERSSLTAQISILKRELATAREDLARRGVGPIELEAEIERLRSKRDREYQRRKRTETDLENMEKENQELKQRIKRLEEAAIATPPKPMIPQSDPSDRNKIIELQGAVNQLRMDNEAKRSELFDLRSRFDAKSAQVDKMSAEFKTKERLCSELTTQLSNTRGQLENTIKELESVRCRAVRGGAEVERWHSDLTSLQTTNKFLSSQLNDLRNKVIAKDKMIVELGKRCESILDSHPNKANEEPIVNGDKAVCSRCQEHLSTEDNQQSNELDIISQLKAKLSSMEDRCKTLMAEAVQTQQANENLKSQLESELANAQQSVQKLSEEVAREKETAYNSTSRVSYFIFMK
;
A
#
# COMPACT_ATOMS: atom_id res chain seq x y z
N MET A 1 54.82 32.72 -45.99
CA MET A 1 54.73 31.48 -45.17
C MET A 1 54.05 31.71 -43.82
N ILE A 2 54.40 32.74 -43.04
CA ILE A 2 53.80 33.02 -41.71
C ILE A 2 52.30 33.36 -41.79
N VAL A 3 51.91 34.21 -42.75
CA VAL A 3 50.50 34.63 -42.94
C VAL A 3 49.58 33.44 -43.30
N LEU A 4 50.05 32.52 -44.15
CA LEU A 4 49.30 31.30 -44.51
C LEU A 4 49.09 30.37 -43.31
N LYS A 5 50.08 30.26 -42.41
CA LYS A 5 49.97 29.47 -41.18
C LYS A 5 49.01 30.10 -40.16
N GLN A 6 48.91 31.43 -40.14
CA GLN A 6 47.93 32.15 -39.32
C GLN A 6 46.51 32.02 -39.90
N LEU A 7 46.35 32.11 -41.22
CA LEU A 7 45.08 31.87 -41.91
C LEU A 7 44.53 30.46 -41.64
N ALA A 8 45.36 29.43 -41.81
CA ALA A 8 44.95 28.04 -41.53
C ALA A 8 44.53 27.83 -40.06
N LYS A 9 45.21 28.50 -39.11
CA LYS A 9 44.81 28.45 -37.69
C LYS A 9 43.47 29.16 -37.43
N SER A 10 43.23 30.30 -38.08
CA SER A 10 41.94 30.98 -37.97
C SER A 10 40.80 30.19 -38.60
N GLU A 11 41.04 29.53 -39.74
CA GLU A 11 40.06 28.68 -40.41
C GLU A 11 39.67 27.47 -39.55
N ASN A 12 40.66 26.80 -38.93
CA ASN A 12 40.38 25.71 -37.99
C ASN A 12 39.57 26.18 -36.79
N ARG A 13 39.92 27.35 -36.21
CA ARG A 13 39.17 27.90 -35.08
C ARG A 13 37.74 28.29 -35.47
N ILE A 14 37.52 28.75 -36.70
CA ILE A 14 36.18 29.03 -37.23
C ILE A 14 35.39 27.73 -37.41
N ALA A 15 36.03 26.65 -37.87
CA ALA A 15 35.39 25.33 -37.99
C ALA A 15 34.96 24.77 -36.63
N GLU A 16 35.85 24.81 -35.63
CA GLU A 16 35.54 24.41 -34.24
C GLU A 16 34.37 25.22 -33.67
N LEU A 17 34.36 26.55 -33.88
CA LEU A 17 33.27 27.40 -33.41
C LEU A 17 31.94 27.10 -34.11
N LYS A 18 31.95 26.70 -35.38
CA LYS A 18 30.74 26.28 -36.10
C LYS A 18 30.20 24.95 -35.57
N GLU A 19 31.07 24.01 -35.25
CA GLU A 19 30.70 22.73 -34.66
C GLU A 19 30.07 22.92 -33.26
N VAL A 20 30.72 23.72 -32.40
CA VAL A 20 30.17 24.08 -31.09
C VAL A 20 28.82 24.80 -31.24
N LYS A 21 28.71 25.75 -32.18
CA LYS A 21 27.44 26.44 -32.44
C LYS A 21 26.34 25.46 -32.85
N SER A 22 26.62 24.53 -33.76
CA SER A 22 25.67 23.51 -34.19
C SER A 22 25.23 22.61 -33.02
N GLY A 23 26.16 22.22 -32.15
CA GLY A 23 25.85 21.42 -30.95
C GLY A 23 24.98 22.19 -29.97
N LEU A 24 25.22 23.49 -29.78
CA LEU A 24 24.38 24.34 -28.94
C LEU A 24 22.97 24.56 -29.53
N GLU A 25 22.86 24.74 -30.84
CA GLU A 25 21.57 24.87 -31.53
C GLU A 25 20.73 23.59 -31.36
N GLN A 26 21.33 22.41 -31.53
CA GLN A 26 20.67 21.13 -31.29
C GLN A 26 20.22 20.99 -29.83
N LYS A 27 21.07 21.38 -28.86
CA LYS A 27 20.73 21.31 -27.44
C LYS A 27 19.59 22.26 -27.06
N ILE A 28 19.53 23.44 -27.68
CA ILE A 28 18.42 24.40 -27.49
C ILE A 28 17.12 23.79 -28.03
N GLU A 29 17.16 23.12 -29.17
CA GLU A 29 15.97 22.47 -29.75
C GLU A 29 15.45 21.33 -28.88
N GLU A 30 16.34 20.46 -28.37
CA GLU A 30 16.00 19.43 -27.38
C GLU A 30 15.34 20.02 -26.14
N LEU A 31 15.94 21.05 -25.54
CA LEU A 31 15.38 21.72 -24.36
C LEU A 31 14.03 22.39 -24.63
N CYS A 32 13.80 22.88 -25.85
CA CYS A 32 12.51 23.42 -26.25
C CYS A 32 11.43 22.34 -26.36
N CYS A 33 11.78 21.14 -26.84
CA CYS A 33 10.90 19.98 -26.85
C CYS A 33 10.57 19.52 -25.43
N ASP A 34 11.57 19.39 -24.57
CA ASP A 34 11.39 19.01 -23.16
C ASP A 34 10.49 20.01 -22.42
N LYS A 35 10.71 21.31 -22.64
CA LYS A 35 9.87 22.37 -22.06
C LYS A 35 8.40 22.23 -22.48
N LYS A 36 8.13 21.97 -23.76
CA LYS A 36 6.75 21.76 -24.25
C LYS A 36 6.11 20.53 -23.61
N GLN A 37 6.85 19.45 -23.48
CA GLN A 37 6.36 18.22 -22.86
C GLN A 37 6.03 18.43 -21.38
N LEU A 38 6.92 19.10 -20.63
CA LEU A 38 6.67 19.45 -19.22
C LEU A 38 5.47 20.38 -19.06
N GLN A 39 5.26 21.31 -19.99
CA GLN A 39 4.11 22.21 -19.97
C GLN A 39 2.80 21.45 -20.18
N MET A 40 2.76 20.50 -21.12
CA MET A 40 1.59 19.62 -21.31
C MET A 40 1.31 18.75 -20.08
N GLN A 41 2.35 18.22 -19.44
CA GLN A 41 2.20 17.44 -18.20
C GLN A 41 1.64 18.29 -17.05
N LEU A 42 2.08 19.55 -16.94
CA LEU A 42 1.57 20.47 -15.92
C LEU A 42 0.09 20.81 -16.15
N GLU A 43 -0.32 21.08 -17.39
CA GLU A 43 -1.73 21.32 -17.74
C GLU A 43 -2.59 20.08 -17.41
N GLN A 44 -2.12 18.89 -17.75
CA GLN A 44 -2.82 17.65 -17.42
C GLN A 44 -2.98 17.45 -15.90
N GLN A 45 -1.94 17.75 -15.11
CA GLN A 45 -2.04 17.69 -13.65
C GLN A 45 -3.04 18.70 -13.10
N LEU A 46 -3.10 19.92 -13.64
CA LEU A 46 -4.07 20.93 -13.21
C LEU A 46 -5.51 20.49 -13.46
N ASP A 47 -5.79 19.89 -14.62
CA ASP A 47 -7.11 19.31 -14.93
C ASP A 47 -7.48 18.17 -13.96
N GLU A 48 -6.51 17.36 -13.56
CA GLU A 48 -6.72 16.29 -12.58
C GLU A 48 -7.01 16.85 -11.19
N TYR A 49 -6.31 17.91 -10.77
CA TYR A 49 -6.57 18.60 -9.49
C TYR A 49 -7.95 19.24 -9.47
N GLU A 50 -8.40 19.86 -10.56
CA GLU A 50 -9.73 20.45 -10.67
C GLU A 50 -10.82 19.38 -10.51
N LYS A 51 -10.70 18.26 -11.25
CA LYS A 51 -11.60 17.10 -11.12
C LYS A 51 -11.61 16.50 -9.71
N LEU A 52 -10.45 16.49 -9.03
CA LEU A 52 -10.37 16.04 -7.65
C LEU A 52 -11.09 17.00 -6.70
N GLY A 53 -10.93 18.31 -6.92
CA GLY A 53 -11.62 19.37 -6.19
C GLY A 53 -13.14 19.25 -6.29
N GLU A 54 -13.68 19.00 -7.49
CA GLU A 54 -15.11 18.75 -7.70
C GLU A 54 -15.61 17.52 -6.94
N LYS A 55 -14.83 16.42 -6.95
CA LYS A 55 -15.15 15.21 -6.17
C LYS A 55 -15.13 15.47 -4.67
N CYS A 56 -14.13 16.21 -4.17
CA CYS A 56 -14.05 16.62 -2.77
C CYS A 56 -15.25 17.48 -2.38
N ALA A 57 -15.62 18.47 -3.19
CA ALA A 57 -16.81 19.30 -2.95
C ALA A 57 -18.10 18.46 -2.91
N THR A 58 -18.22 17.46 -3.79
CA THR A 58 -19.35 16.53 -3.80
C THR A 58 -19.39 15.66 -2.53
N LEU A 59 -18.24 15.15 -2.09
CA LEU A 59 -18.13 14.38 -0.86
C LEU A 59 -18.42 15.23 0.38
N GLU A 60 -17.94 16.48 0.42
CA GLU A 60 -18.25 17.43 1.48
C GLU A 60 -19.75 17.75 1.56
N ALA A 61 -20.41 17.96 0.41
CA ALA A 61 -21.85 18.15 0.36
C ALA A 61 -22.59 16.93 0.93
N ARG A 62 -22.18 15.72 0.53
CA ARG A 62 -22.76 14.46 1.01
C ARG A 62 -22.51 14.23 2.51
N ILE A 63 -21.33 14.59 3.02
CA ILE A 63 -21.02 14.55 4.45
C ILE A 63 -21.88 15.55 5.23
N LYS A 64 -22.10 16.76 4.70
CA LYS A 64 -23.00 17.75 5.32
C LYS A 64 -24.46 17.25 5.35
N GLU A 65 -24.92 16.61 4.28
CA GLU A 65 -26.24 15.96 4.22
C GLU A 65 -26.36 14.81 5.23
N MET A 66 -25.32 13.95 5.34
CA MET A 66 -25.25 12.89 6.35
C MET A 66 -25.21 13.45 7.79
N ALA A 67 -24.45 14.51 8.03
CA ALA A 67 -24.42 15.18 9.34
C ALA A 67 -25.76 15.86 9.69
N HIS A 68 -26.57 16.22 8.69
CA HIS A 68 -27.93 16.75 8.88
C HIS A 68 -28.96 15.63 9.09
N SER A 69 -28.75 14.43 8.52
CA SER A 69 -29.59 13.26 8.78
C SER A 69 -29.28 12.60 10.13
N GLU A 70 -28.01 12.55 10.56
CA GLU A 70 -27.57 12.11 11.90
C GLU A 70 -28.04 13.03 13.03
N ARG A 71 -28.31 14.31 12.76
CA ARG A 71 -28.95 15.18 13.76
C ARG A 71 -30.41 14.80 14.05
N ARG A 72 -31.09 14.06 13.15
CA ARG A 72 -32.49 13.62 13.36
C ARG A 72 -32.61 12.23 14.00
N TYR A 73 -31.55 11.42 13.98
CA TYR A 73 -31.52 10.11 14.64
C TYR A 73 -30.31 10.05 15.57
N GLY A 74 -30.59 10.11 16.87
CA GLY A 74 -29.60 10.37 17.91
C GLY A 74 -28.36 9.47 17.89
N GLY A 75 -27.20 10.14 17.90
CA GLY A 75 -25.99 9.72 18.62
C GLY A 75 -25.07 8.74 17.90
N GLY A 76 -24.01 9.25 17.28
CA GLY A 76 -22.90 8.40 16.85
C GLY A 76 -21.64 9.15 16.36
N MET A 77 -20.55 8.90 17.07
CA MET A 77 -19.14 8.85 16.63
C MET A 77 -18.25 10.10 16.43
N LEU A 78 -18.72 11.33 16.20
CA LEU A 78 -17.79 12.47 16.03
C LEU A 78 -18.19 13.77 16.74
N GLY A 79 -18.97 13.67 17.81
CA GLY A 79 -19.18 14.79 18.73
C GLY A 79 -18.12 14.75 19.82
N GLY A 80 -17.38 15.84 20.04
CA GLY A 80 -16.40 16.02 21.13
C GLY A 80 -17.00 15.97 22.54
N ARG A 81 -17.84 14.97 22.83
CA ARG A 81 -18.26 14.64 24.19
C ARG A 81 -17.06 14.00 24.88
N LEU A 82 -16.55 14.69 25.89
CA LEU A 82 -15.68 14.10 26.90
C LEU A 82 -16.32 12.79 27.39
N ILE A 83 -15.51 11.73 27.47
CA ILE A 83 -15.96 10.43 27.99
C ILE A 83 -16.26 10.62 29.49
N GLY A 84 -17.53 10.43 29.87
CA GLY A 84 -18.01 10.58 31.25
C GLY A 84 -18.96 11.76 31.45
N PRO A 85 -19.25 12.14 32.71
CA PRO A 85 -20.12 13.26 33.03
C PRO A 85 -19.63 14.54 32.36
N THR A 86 -20.58 15.33 31.87
CA THR A 86 -20.33 16.66 31.32
C THR A 86 -19.71 17.56 32.39
N LEU A 87 -18.81 18.47 31.98
CA LEU A 87 -18.24 19.44 32.91
C LEU A 87 -19.35 20.28 33.56
N PRO A 88 -19.23 20.59 34.86
CA PRO A 88 -20.16 21.48 35.54
C PRO A 88 -20.34 22.83 34.80
N PRO A 89 -21.56 23.38 34.73
CA PRO A 89 -21.85 24.58 33.93
C PRO A 89 -21.03 25.82 34.30
N TRP A 90 -20.63 25.93 35.57
CA TRP A 90 -19.87 27.07 36.11
C TRP A 90 -18.41 27.12 35.60
N ILE A 91 -17.92 26.06 34.95
CA ILE A 91 -16.59 26.02 34.31
C ILE A 91 -16.62 26.63 32.91
N ALA A 92 -17.78 26.64 32.23
CA ALA A 92 -17.89 27.12 30.84
C ALA A 92 -17.90 28.65 30.71
N ASP A 93 -17.98 29.38 31.83
CA ASP A 93 -18.14 30.83 31.88
C ASP A 93 -16.81 31.54 32.24
N ASP A 94 -15.84 31.56 31.31
CA ASP A 94 -14.51 32.21 31.49
C ASP A 94 -14.57 33.74 31.74
N LYS A 95 -15.72 34.39 31.53
CA LYS A 95 -15.85 35.86 31.55
C LYS A 95 -16.10 36.49 32.94
N LYS A 96 -16.16 35.71 34.02
CA LYS A 96 -16.54 36.24 35.36
C LYS A 96 -15.38 36.62 36.30
N LEU A 97 -14.17 36.08 36.11
CA LEU A 97 -13.13 36.19 37.15
C LEU A 97 -12.57 37.61 37.38
N GLU A 98 -12.50 38.45 36.35
CA GLU A 98 -11.77 39.73 36.43
C GLU A 98 -12.54 40.82 37.20
N ASN A 99 -13.87 40.73 37.29
CA ASN A 99 -14.73 41.66 38.04
C ASN A 99 -14.93 41.27 39.52
N ASP A 100 -14.60 40.03 39.90
CA ASP A 100 -14.92 39.51 41.23
C ASP A 100 -13.85 39.86 42.27
N LEU A 101 -12.58 40.02 41.90
CA LEU A 101 -11.50 40.38 42.84
C LEU A 101 -11.70 41.75 43.50
N GLU A 102 -12.08 42.75 42.72
CA GLU A 102 -12.29 44.11 43.22
C GLU A 102 -13.57 44.20 44.09
N ARG A 103 -14.59 43.38 43.78
CA ARG A 103 -15.80 43.22 44.60
C ARG A 103 -15.54 42.47 45.91
N LEU A 104 -14.78 41.38 45.87
CA LEU A 104 -14.40 40.58 47.04
C LEU A 104 -13.62 41.42 48.08
N SER A 105 -12.78 42.35 47.62
CA SER A 105 -12.03 43.27 48.51
C SER A 105 -12.90 44.20 49.37
N LYS A 106 -14.16 44.42 48.96
CA LYS A 106 -15.15 45.30 49.63
C LYS A 106 -16.26 44.53 50.34
N THR A 107 -16.21 43.19 50.37
CA THR A 107 -17.29 42.34 50.87
C THR A 107 -17.12 42.04 52.37
N ASP A 108 -18.22 41.87 53.10
CA ASP A 108 -18.18 41.55 54.53
C ASP A 108 -17.66 40.11 54.81
N PRO A 109 -17.12 39.85 56.03
CA PRO A 109 -16.54 38.55 56.35
C PRO A 109 -17.50 37.34 56.29
N ALA A 110 -18.81 37.52 56.48
CA ALA A 110 -19.75 36.41 56.44
C ALA A 110 -20.01 35.96 55.00
N THR A 111 -20.14 36.92 54.08
CA THR A 111 -20.27 36.64 52.64
C THR A 111 -18.99 36.01 52.07
N LEU A 112 -17.80 36.46 52.51
CA LEU A 112 -16.54 35.82 52.13
C LEU A 112 -16.46 34.36 52.61
N ARG A 113 -16.88 34.06 53.84
CA ARG A 113 -16.95 32.69 54.35
C ARG A 113 -17.90 31.80 53.54
N ALA A 114 -19.08 32.32 53.17
CA ALA A 114 -20.02 31.59 52.31
C ALA A 114 -19.42 31.30 50.93
N LYS A 115 -18.68 32.27 50.35
CA LYS A 115 -18.01 32.08 49.06
C LYS A 115 -16.88 31.06 49.12
N VAL A 116 -16.11 31.04 50.22
CA VAL A 116 -15.10 30.00 50.46
C VAL A 116 -15.74 28.62 50.52
N MET A 117 -16.86 28.45 51.25
CA MET A 117 -17.56 27.16 51.30
C MET A 117 -18.11 26.71 49.95
N GLU A 118 -18.60 27.64 49.11
CA GLU A 118 -19.04 27.35 47.74
C GLU A 118 -17.87 26.87 46.86
N LEU A 119 -16.73 27.56 46.94
CA LEU A 119 -15.51 27.18 46.22
C LEU A 119 -14.97 25.83 46.69
N GLU A 120 -14.97 25.55 48.00
CA GLU A 120 -14.60 24.25 48.55
C GLU A 120 -15.50 23.13 48.02
N SER A 121 -16.81 23.37 47.92
CA SER A 121 -17.75 22.43 47.31
C SER A 121 -17.46 22.18 45.82
N GLN A 122 -17.15 23.24 45.06
CA GLN A 122 -16.79 23.15 43.64
C GLN A 122 -15.48 22.38 43.42
N VAL A 123 -14.48 22.59 44.29
CA VAL A 123 -13.22 21.83 44.28
C VAL A 123 -13.46 20.35 44.57
N ASN A 124 -14.34 20.03 45.53
CA ASN A 124 -14.70 18.64 45.82
C ASN A 124 -15.41 17.96 44.63
N GLU A 125 -16.32 18.64 43.95
CA GLU A 125 -17.00 18.11 42.75
C GLU A 125 -16.00 17.84 41.62
N LEU A 126 -15.04 18.76 41.40
CA LEU A 126 -13.96 18.58 40.44
C LEU A 126 -13.07 17.37 40.77
N ASN A 127 -12.69 17.20 42.04
CA ASN A 127 -11.88 16.08 42.47
C ASN A 127 -12.58 14.73 42.22
N GLN A 128 -13.88 14.63 42.52
CA GLN A 128 -14.66 13.42 42.22
C GLN A 128 -14.72 13.12 40.72
N LEU A 129 -14.90 14.15 39.89
CA LEU A 129 -14.92 13.99 38.43
C LEU A 129 -13.55 13.56 37.90
N LEU A 130 -12.47 14.09 38.46
CA LEU A 130 -11.10 13.73 38.11
C LEU A 130 -10.83 12.26 38.43
N THR A 131 -11.13 11.81 39.66
CA THR A 131 -10.99 10.40 40.06
C THR A 131 -11.81 9.48 39.16
N TYR A 132 -13.06 9.82 38.85
CA TYR A 132 -13.89 9.03 37.94
C TYR A 132 -13.26 8.90 36.55
N ARG A 133 -12.72 10.01 36.01
CA ARG A 133 -12.07 10.00 34.69
C ARG A 133 -10.78 9.20 34.69
N GLU A 134 -9.99 9.26 35.75
CA GLU A 134 -8.80 8.43 35.93
C GLU A 134 -9.16 6.93 35.90
N ASP A 135 -10.20 6.51 36.62
CA ASP A 135 -10.68 5.12 36.61
C ASP A 135 -11.16 4.67 35.22
N VAL A 136 -11.86 5.54 34.50
CA VAL A 136 -12.29 5.26 33.13
C VAL A 136 -11.09 5.13 32.19
N ILE A 137 -10.10 6.01 32.31
CA ILE A 137 -8.87 5.95 31.51
C ILE A 137 -8.12 4.65 31.79
N LEU A 138 -8.01 4.23 33.05
CA LEU A 138 -7.37 2.96 33.43
C LEU A 138 -8.11 1.75 32.82
N ARG A 139 -9.45 1.72 32.86
CA ARG A 139 -10.24 0.66 32.22
C ARG A 139 -10.05 0.63 30.71
N ILE A 140 -10.07 1.80 30.06
CA ILE A 140 -9.82 1.91 28.62
C ILE A 140 -8.41 1.43 28.28
N HIS A 141 -7.41 1.81 29.07
CA HIS A 141 -6.04 1.37 28.90
C HIS A 141 -5.94 -0.17 28.98
N GLU A 142 -6.57 -0.78 29.98
CA GLU A 142 -6.58 -2.24 30.14
C GLU A 142 -7.29 -2.94 28.96
N GLU A 143 -8.38 -2.38 28.45
CA GLU A 143 -9.05 -2.91 27.24
C GLU A 143 -8.18 -2.79 25.99
N ILE A 144 -7.46 -1.67 25.83
CA ILE A 144 -6.51 -1.47 24.73
C ILE A 144 -5.39 -2.51 24.82
N SER A 145 -4.81 -2.72 26.00
CA SER A 145 -3.77 -3.73 26.22
C SER A 145 -4.28 -5.14 25.90
N LYS A 146 -5.50 -5.51 26.34
CA LYS A 146 -6.13 -6.80 26.01
C LYS A 146 -6.34 -6.97 24.50
N LYS A 147 -6.75 -5.92 23.80
CA LYS A 147 -6.93 -5.94 22.34
C LYS A 147 -5.59 -6.04 21.61
N ALA A 148 -4.56 -5.35 22.09
CA ALA A 148 -3.21 -5.41 21.54
C ALA A 148 -2.61 -6.83 21.63
N SER A 149 -2.71 -7.48 22.80
CA SER A 149 -2.23 -8.87 22.95
C SER A 149 -2.98 -9.86 22.05
N LYS A 150 -4.29 -9.67 21.84
CA LYS A 150 -5.06 -10.50 20.89
C LYS A 150 -4.62 -10.29 19.44
N LEU A 151 -4.26 -9.06 19.08
CA LEU A 151 -3.77 -8.74 17.75
C LEU A 151 -2.41 -9.40 17.49
N GLU A 152 -1.48 -9.33 18.46
CA GLU A 152 -0.18 -10.00 18.37
C GLU A 152 -0.32 -11.52 18.19
N ALA A 153 -1.23 -12.16 18.92
CA ALA A 153 -1.50 -13.60 18.77
C ALA A 153 -2.00 -13.95 17.35
N ALA A 154 -2.91 -13.13 16.80
CA ALA A 154 -3.41 -13.31 15.44
C ALA A 154 -2.31 -13.12 14.38
N ASP A 155 -1.37 -12.19 14.59
CA ASP A 155 -0.23 -11.98 13.69
C ASP A 155 0.76 -13.16 13.69
N VAL A 156 0.96 -13.79 14.85
CA VAL A 156 1.77 -15.02 14.95
C VAL A 156 1.09 -16.17 14.20
N GLU A 157 -0.23 -16.35 14.37
CA GLU A 157 -0.99 -17.38 13.66
C GLU A 157 -0.95 -17.16 12.13
N ARG A 158 -1.14 -15.92 11.68
CA ARG A 158 -1.01 -15.55 10.26
C ARG A 158 0.37 -15.90 9.72
N SER A 159 1.43 -15.65 10.48
CA SER A 159 2.81 -15.97 10.09
C SER A 159 3.02 -17.49 9.97
N SER A 160 2.47 -18.26 10.92
CA SER A 160 2.50 -19.74 10.88
C SER A 160 1.77 -20.30 9.65
N LEU A 161 0.55 -19.83 9.38
CA LEU A 161 -0.21 -20.24 8.19
C LEU A 161 0.52 -19.89 6.88
N THR A 162 1.17 -18.72 6.83
CA THR A 162 1.98 -18.32 5.68
C THR A 162 3.16 -19.26 5.44
N ALA A 163 3.82 -19.72 6.52
CA ALA A 163 4.88 -20.70 6.44
C ALA A 163 4.36 -22.07 5.94
N GLN A 164 3.20 -22.52 6.44
CA GLN A 164 2.54 -23.75 5.98
C GLN A 164 2.20 -23.70 4.49
N ILE A 165 1.63 -22.59 4.00
CA ILE A 165 1.35 -22.39 2.57
C ILE A 165 2.64 -22.49 1.75
N SER A 166 3.73 -21.92 2.23
CA SER A 166 5.03 -21.99 1.55
C SER A 166 5.60 -23.42 1.49
N ILE A 167 5.36 -24.24 2.52
CA ILE A 167 5.72 -25.68 2.50
C ILE A 167 4.89 -26.42 1.46
N LEU A 168 3.56 -26.28 1.51
CA LEU A 168 2.64 -26.95 0.58
C LEU A 168 2.92 -26.58 -0.88
N LYS A 169 3.26 -25.32 -1.15
CA LYS A 169 3.67 -24.88 -2.51
C LYS A 169 4.93 -25.60 -2.99
N ARG A 170 5.92 -25.80 -2.11
CA ARG A 170 7.14 -26.56 -2.44
C ARG A 170 6.82 -28.02 -2.70
N GLU A 171 6.05 -28.67 -1.83
CA GLU A 171 5.63 -30.06 -2.00
C GLU A 171 4.86 -30.27 -3.30
N LEU A 172 3.94 -29.36 -3.64
CA LEU A 172 3.20 -29.39 -4.89
C LEU A 172 4.13 -29.25 -6.11
N ALA A 173 5.15 -28.38 -6.03
CA ALA A 173 6.13 -28.23 -7.08
C ALA A 173 6.97 -29.51 -7.26
N THR A 174 7.42 -30.13 -6.16
CA THR A 174 8.12 -31.42 -6.19
C THR A 174 7.25 -32.52 -6.79
N ALA A 175 5.97 -32.60 -6.41
CA ALA A 175 5.04 -33.58 -6.96
C ALA A 175 4.82 -33.38 -8.47
N ARG A 176 4.75 -32.13 -8.95
CA ARG A 176 4.68 -31.81 -10.38
C ARG A 176 5.95 -32.22 -11.13
N GLU A 177 7.11 -32.00 -10.52
CA GLU A 177 8.40 -32.38 -11.09
C GLU A 177 8.57 -33.91 -11.14
N ASP A 178 8.17 -34.62 -10.09
CA ASP A 178 8.15 -36.09 -10.05
C ASP A 178 7.22 -36.68 -11.12
N LEU A 179 6.06 -36.05 -11.34
CA LEU A 179 5.14 -36.44 -12.41
C LEU A 179 5.79 -36.21 -13.79
N ALA A 180 6.48 -35.09 -13.99
CA ALA A 180 7.22 -34.82 -15.22
C ALA A 180 8.38 -35.80 -15.45
N ARG A 181 9.11 -36.18 -14.39
CA ARG A 181 10.23 -37.15 -14.45
C ARG A 181 9.78 -38.59 -14.72
N ARG A 182 8.57 -38.97 -14.27
CA ARG A 182 8.01 -40.33 -14.50
C ARG A 182 7.57 -40.58 -15.93
N GLY A 183 7.64 -39.61 -16.84
CA GLY A 183 7.41 -39.82 -18.27
C GLY A 183 5.96 -40.08 -18.68
N VAL A 184 5.05 -40.38 -17.74
CA VAL A 184 3.61 -40.55 -18.00
C VAL A 184 2.94 -39.20 -18.25
N GLY A 185 3.36 -38.54 -19.34
CA GLY A 185 2.82 -37.29 -19.81
C GLY A 185 1.54 -37.52 -20.61
N PRO A 186 0.74 -36.45 -20.82
CA PRO A 186 -0.45 -36.48 -21.67
C PRO A 186 -0.20 -37.10 -23.05
N ILE A 187 0.99 -36.91 -23.61
CA ILE A 187 1.39 -37.39 -24.93
C ILE A 187 1.52 -38.93 -24.99
N GLU A 188 2.04 -39.59 -23.95
CA GLU A 188 2.14 -41.06 -23.91
C GLU A 188 0.76 -41.71 -23.71
N LEU A 189 -0.08 -41.08 -22.88
CA LEU A 189 -1.47 -41.48 -22.70
C LEU A 189 -2.28 -41.31 -23.98
N GLU A 190 -2.10 -40.19 -24.69
CA GLU A 190 -2.72 -39.95 -26.00
C GLU A 190 -2.27 -40.97 -27.05
N ALA A 191 -0.97 -41.30 -27.08
CA ALA A 191 -0.43 -42.32 -27.98
C ALA A 191 -1.01 -43.71 -27.69
N GLU A 192 -1.11 -44.12 -26.43
CA GLU A 192 -1.72 -45.43 -26.10
C GLU A 192 -3.24 -45.43 -26.33
N ILE A 193 -3.94 -44.32 -26.08
CA ILE A 193 -5.36 -44.16 -26.44
C ILE A 193 -5.57 -44.36 -27.95
N GLU A 194 -4.75 -43.73 -28.78
CA GLU A 194 -4.85 -43.84 -30.24
C GLU A 194 -4.55 -45.27 -30.72
N ARG A 195 -3.58 -45.93 -30.09
CA ARG A 195 -3.27 -47.33 -30.34
C ARG A 195 -4.41 -48.27 -29.96
N LEU A 196 -5.08 -48.01 -28.83
CA LEU A 196 -6.25 -48.77 -28.37
C LEU A 196 -7.47 -48.55 -29.27
N ARG A 197 -7.69 -47.32 -29.76
CA ARG A 197 -8.72 -47.01 -30.77
C ARG A 197 -8.49 -47.78 -32.07
N SER A 198 -7.26 -47.76 -32.57
CA SER A 198 -6.86 -48.53 -33.76
C SER A 198 -7.09 -50.04 -33.59
N LYS A 199 -6.82 -50.60 -32.40
CA LYS A 199 -7.12 -52.01 -32.10
C LYS A 199 -8.62 -52.28 -32.09
N ARG A 200 -9.41 -51.43 -31.43
CA ARG A 200 -10.87 -51.54 -31.38
C ARG A 200 -11.48 -51.52 -32.78
N ASP A 201 -11.01 -50.63 -33.66
CA ASP A 201 -11.57 -50.49 -35.00
C ASP A 201 -11.28 -51.72 -35.87
N ARG A 202 -10.08 -52.30 -35.75
CA ARG A 202 -9.75 -53.58 -36.41
C ARG A 202 -10.63 -54.72 -35.92
N GLU A 203 -10.87 -54.77 -34.61
CA GLU A 203 -11.73 -55.79 -34.01
C GLU A 203 -13.19 -55.63 -34.42
N TYR A 204 -13.69 -54.40 -34.49
CA TYR A 204 -15.01 -54.09 -35.04
C TYR A 204 -15.15 -54.58 -36.49
N GLN A 205 -14.15 -54.31 -37.35
CA GLN A 205 -14.15 -54.77 -38.74
C GLN A 205 -14.07 -56.30 -38.88
N ARG A 206 -13.42 -56.99 -37.92
CA ARG A 206 -13.42 -58.46 -37.86
C ARG A 206 -14.81 -58.97 -37.51
N ARG A 207 -15.42 -58.45 -36.44
CA ARG A 207 -16.77 -58.84 -36.01
C ARG A 207 -17.80 -58.65 -37.13
N LYS A 208 -17.74 -57.50 -37.82
CA LYS A 208 -18.65 -57.23 -38.94
C LYS A 208 -18.55 -58.27 -40.06
N ARG A 209 -17.33 -58.71 -40.40
CA ARG A 209 -17.12 -59.78 -41.40
C ARG A 209 -17.71 -61.11 -40.91
N THR A 210 -17.40 -61.50 -39.68
CA THR A 210 -17.94 -62.74 -39.10
C THR A 210 -19.47 -62.73 -39.00
N GLU A 211 -20.08 -61.58 -38.69
CA GLU A 211 -21.53 -61.40 -38.67
C GLU A 211 -22.14 -61.58 -40.07
N THR A 212 -21.52 -60.99 -41.09
CA THR A 212 -21.96 -61.20 -42.50
C THR A 212 -21.80 -62.66 -42.93
N ASP A 213 -20.72 -63.34 -42.53
CA ASP A 213 -20.51 -64.76 -42.83
C ASP A 213 -21.57 -65.64 -42.15
N LEU A 214 -21.94 -65.33 -40.90
CA LEU A 214 -23.01 -66.03 -40.18
C LEU A 214 -24.38 -65.84 -40.85
N GLU A 215 -24.71 -64.63 -41.28
CA GLU A 215 -25.94 -64.36 -42.04
C GLU A 215 -26.01 -65.17 -43.35
N ASN A 216 -24.88 -65.30 -44.04
CA ASN A 216 -24.81 -66.11 -45.26
C ASN A 216 -24.99 -67.60 -44.95
N MET A 217 -24.32 -68.12 -43.92
CA MET A 217 -24.50 -69.50 -43.47
C MET A 217 -25.94 -69.78 -43.02
N GLU A 218 -26.62 -68.83 -42.38
CA GLU A 218 -28.04 -68.96 -42.03
C GLU A 218 -28.94 -69.03 -43.27
N LYS A 219 -28.67 -68.23 -44.31
CA LYS A 219 -29.39 -68.32 -45.59
C LYS A 219 -29.19 -69.68 -46.25
N GLU A 220 -27.95 -70.16 -46.36
CA GLU A 220 -27.65 -71.49 -46.89
C GLU A 220 -28.35 -72.60 -46.09
N ASN A 221 -28.38 -72.49 -44.77
CA ASN A 221 -29.06 -73.44 -43.90
C ASN A 221 -30.60 -73.40 -44.10
N GLN A 222 -31.19 -72.23 -44.31
CA GLN A 222 -32.60 -72.11 -44.68
C GLN A 222 -32.90 -72.73 -46.05
N GLU A 223 -32.03 -72.53 -47.04
CA GLU A 223 -32.16 -73.16 -48.36
C GLU A 223 -32.04 -74.68 -48.28
N LEU A 224 -31.13 -75.21 -47.47
CA LEU A 224 -30.98 -76.63 -47.20
C LEU A 224 -32.23 -77.19 -46.51
N LYS A 225 -32.78 -76.51 -45.50
CA LYS A 225 -34.05 -76.90 -44.87
C LYS A 225 -35.20 -76.94 -45.87
N GLN A 226 -35.29 -75.97 -46.78
CA GLN A 226 -36.29 -75.99 -47.84
C GLN A 226 -36.07 -77.15 -48.83
N ARG A 227 -34.82 -77.47 -49.19
CA ARG A 227 -34.50 -78.65 -50.02
C ARG A 227 -34.90 -79.95 -49.34
N ILE A 228 -34.57 -80.11 -48.06
CA ILE A 228 -34.98 -81.28 -47.26
C ILE A 228 -36.51 -81.38 -47.26
N LYS A 229 -37.22 -80.28 -46.98
CA LYS A 229 -38.68 -80.26 -47.02
C LYS A 229 -39.27 -80.66 -48.38
N ARG A 230 -38.67 -80.22 -49.49
CA ARG A 230 -39.10 -80.63 -50.85
C ARG A 230 -38.82 -82.11 -51.12
N LEU A 231 -37.71 -82.66 -50.61
CA LEU A 231 -37.39 -84.08 -50.71
C LEU A 231 -38.32 -84.93 -49.84
N GLU A 232 -38.68 -84.45 -48.66
CA GLU A 232 -39.70 -85.06 -47.79
C GLU A 232 -41.08 -85.03 -48.46
N GLU A 233 -41.48 -83.91 -49.07
CA GLU A 233 -42.73 -83.78 -49.83
C GLU A 233 -42.75 -84.70 -51.07
N ALA A 234 -41.62 -84.89 -51.74
CA ALA A 234 -41.47 -85.84 -52.85
C ALA A 234 -41.57 -87.31 -52.39
N ALA A 235 -41.22 -87.61 -51.13
CA ALA A 235 -41.33 -88.95 -50.54
C ALA A 235 -42.78 -89.31 -50.10
N ILE A 236 -43.76 -88.39 -50.20
CA ILE A 236 -45.16 -88.61 -49.80
C ILE A 236 -46.01 -89.25 -50.93
N ALA A 237 -45.48 -89.40 -52.14
CA ALA A 237 -46.14 -90.16 -53.22
C ALA A 237 -45.96 -91.69 -53.02
N THR A 238 -46.88 -92.26 -52.25
CA THR A 238 -47.19 -93.68 -51.91
C THR A 238 -46.49 -94.33 -50.69
N PRO A 239 -47.26 -95.06 -49.82
CA PRO A 239 -47.09 -94.96 -48.37
C PRO A 239 -46.69 -96.29 -47.69
N PRO A 240 -46.46 -96.30 -46.36
CA PRO A 240 -47.58 -96.54 -45.45
C PRO A 240 -47.66 -95.53 -44.29
N LYS A 241 -48.90 -95.27 -43.84
CA LYS A 241 -49.22 -94.55 -42.60
C LYS A 241 -48.59 -95.26 -41.39
N PRO A 242 -47.88 -94.55 -40.50
CA PRO A 242 -47.83 -94.92 -39.10
C PRO A 242 -49.16 -94.52 -38.45
N MET A 243 -49.80 -95.50 -37.81
CA MET A 243 -50.85 -95.26 -36.82
C MET A 243 -50.37 -94.21 -35.82
N ILE A 244 -51.19 -93.19 -35.55
CA ILE A 244 -51.03 -92.31 -34.38
C ILE A 244 -51.16 -93.23 -33.15
N PRO A 245 -50.09 -93.45 -32.37
CA PRO A 245 -50.24 -94.03 -31.05
C PRO A 245 -51.08 -93.04 -30.24
N GLN A 246 -52.12 -93.52 -29.56
CA GLN A 246 -52.73 -92.71 -28.52
C GLN A 246 -51.60 -92.22 -27.60
N SER A 247 -51.45 -90.90 -27.51
CA SER A 247 -50.41 -90.24 -26.71
C SER A 247 -50.40 -90.85 -25.32
N ASP A 248 -49.26 -91.42 -24.95
CA ASP A 248 -48.99 -91.91 -23.61
C ASP A 248 -49.30 -90.75 -22.64
N PRO A 249 -50.08 -90.94 -21.55
CA PRO A 249 -50.36 -89.88 -20.59
C PRO A 249 -49.13 -89.09 -20.12
N SER A 250 -47.95 -89.73 -20.16
CA SER A 250 -46.64 -89.13 -19.93
C SER A 250 -46.32 -87.96 -20.87
N ASP A 251 -46.59 -88.08 -22.18
CA ASP A 251 -46.28 -87.02 -23.16
C ASP A 251 -47.22 -85.82 -23.00
N ARG A 252 -48.49 -86.07 -22.66
CA ARG A 252 -49.45 -85.00 -22.35
C ARG A 252 -49.05 -84.24 -21.09
N ASN A 253 -48.64 -84.96 -20.04
CA ASN A 253 -48.15 -84.34 -18.81
C ASN A 253 -46.89 -83.50 -19.08
N LYS A 254 -45.97 -84.00 -19.92
CA LYS A 254 -44.76 -83.27 -20.31
C LYS A 254 -45.06 -82.00 -21.12
N ILE A 255 -46.06 -82.03 -21.98
CA ILE A 255 -46.53 -80.83 -22.70
C ILE A 255 -47.12 -79.81 -21.73
N ILE A 256 -47.91 -80.23 -20.74
CA ILE A 256 -48.50 -79.35 -19.72
C ILE A 256 -47.40 -78.72 -18.86
N GLU A 257 -46.40 -79.51 -18.42
CA GLU A 257 -45.24 -79.01 -17.67
C GLU A 257 -44.44 -77.98 -18.48
N LEU A 258 -44.16 -78.27 -19.75
CA LEU A 258 -43.45 -77.34 -20.64
C LEU A 258 -44.25 -76.06 -20.88
N GLN A 259 -45.57 -76.15 -21.03
CA GLN A 259 -46.44 -74.96 -21.13
C GLN A 259 -46.42 -74.14 -19.83
N GLY A 260 -46.42 -74.81 -18.67
CA GLY A 260 -46.26 -74.17 -17.36
C GLY A 260 -44.92 -73.43 -17.26
N ALA A 261 -43.82 -74.07 -17.62
CA ALA A 261 -42.48 -73.48 -17.62
C ALA A 261 -42.38 -72.27 -18.57
N VAL A 262 -42.95 -72.36 -19.78
CA VAL A 262 -42.98 -71.24 -20.73
C VAL A 262 -43.78 -70.05 -20.19
N ASN A 263 -44.94 -70.31 -19.55
CA ASN A 263 -45.74 -69.24 -18.96
C ASN A 263 -45.02 -68.57 -17.78
N GLN A 264 -44.34 -69.34 -16.93
CA GLN A 264 -43.52 -68.81 -15.84
C GLN A 264 -42.38 -67.93 -16.37
N LEU A 265 -41.64 -68.42 -17.37
CA LEU A 265 -40.56 -67.65 -18.01
C LEU A 265 -41.07 -66.34 -18.64
N ARG A 266 -42.30 -66.32 -19.18
CA ARG A 266 -42.91 -65.08 -19.70
C ARG A 266 -43.19 -64.07 -18.59
N MET A 267 -43.76 -64.53 -17.48
CA MET A 267 -44.03 -63.66 -16.32
C MET A 267 -42.73 -63.10 -15.74
N ASP A 268 -41.70 -63.94 -15.60
CA ASP A 268 -40.38 -63.52 -15.10
C ASP A 268 -39.72 -62.50 -16.04
N ASN A 269 -39.84 -62.69 -17.36
CA ASN A 269 -39.29 -61.74 -18.34
C ASN A 269 -39.99 -60.37 -18.26
N GLU A 270 -41.31 -60.36 -18.09
CA GLU A 270 -42.07 -59.12 -17.94
C GLU A 270 -41.72 -58.40 -16.63
N ALA A 271 -41.57 -59.13 -15.53
CA ALA A 271 -41.09 -58.56 -14.26
C ALA A 271 -39.70 -57.93 -14.41
N LYS A 272 -38.76 -58.62 -15.09
CA LYS A 272 -37.42 -58.09 -15.36
C LYS A 272 -37.42 -56.88 -16.28
N ARG A 273 -38.33 -56.82 -17.26
CA ARG A 273 -38.53 -55.62 -18.09
C ARG A 273 -38.98 -54.42 -17.29
N SER A 274 -39.92 -54.60 -16.35
CA SER A 274 -40.36 -53.54 -15.45
C SER A 274 -39.23 -53.06 -14.55
N GLU A 275 -38.47 -53.97 -13.93
CA GLU A 275 -37.29 -53.61 -13.11
C GLU A 275 -36.26 -52.80 -13.92
N LEU A 276 -36.03 -53.17 -15.18
CA LEU A 276 -35.09 -52.49 -16.06
C LEU A 276 -35.57 -51.08 -16.45
N PHE A 277 -36.88 -50.88 -16.61
CA PHE A 277 -37.46 -49.55 -16.81
C PHE A 277 -37.25 -48.65 -15.59
N ASP A 278 -37.52 -49.15 -14.39
CA ASP A 278 -37.32 -48.41 -13.14
C ASP A 278 -35.85 -48.03 -12.92
N LEU A 279 -34.92 -48.95 -13.23
CA LEU A 279 -33.49 -48.69 -13.15
C LEU A 279 -33.04 -47.61 -14.13
N ARG A 280 -33.56 -47.61 -15.37
CA ARG A 280 -33.29 -46.54 -16.34
C ARG A 280 -33.80 -45.19 -15.86
N SER A 281 -35.03 -45.13 -15.34
CA SER A 281 -35.59 -43.90 -14.79
C SER A 281 -34.75 -43.35 -13.62
N ARG A 282 -34.28 -44.23 -12.72
CA ARG A 282 -33.37 -43.84 -11.62
C ARG A 282 -32.01 -43.36 -12.13
N PHE A 283 -31.47 -44.00 -13.17
CA PHE A 283 -30.23 -43.59 -13.80
C PHE A 283 -30.36 -42.19 -14.42
N ASP A 284 -31.43 -41.94 -15.18
CA ASP A 284 -31.68 -40.64 -15.81
C ASP A 284 -31.84 -39.53 -14.76
N ALA A 285 -32.57 -39.80 -13.67
CA ALA A 285 -32.70 -38.87 -12.55
C ALA A 285 -31.35 -38.56 -11.88
N LYS A 286 -30.49 -39.57 -11.72
CA LYS A 286 -29.14 -39.39 -11.17
C LYS A 286 -28.22 -38.64 -12.14
N SER A 287 -28.33 -38.90 -13.45
CA SER A 287 -27.59 -38.15 -14.48
C SER A 287 -27.95 -36.67 -14.44
N ALA A 288 -29.25 -36.34 -14.40
CA ALA A 288 -29.71 -34.96 -14.28
C ALA A 288 -29.23 -34.28 -12.98
N GLN A 289 -29.15 -35.03 -11.87
CA GLN A 289 -28.60 -34.53 -10.61
C GLN A 289 -27.10 -34.17 -10.76
N VAL A 290 -26.32 -35.01 -11.45
CA VAL A 290 -24.90 -34.75 -11.72
C VAL A 290 -24.71 -33.52 -12.61
N ASP A 291 -25.53 -33.36 -13.65
CA ASP A 291 -25.48 -32.18 -14.53
C ASP A 291 -25.79 -30.88 -13.76
N LYS A 292 -26.80 -30.91 -12.88
CA LYS A 292 -27.12 -29.80 -11.99
C LYS A 292 -25.96 -29.44 -11.07
N MET A 293 -25.36 -30.43 -10.40
CA MET A 293 -24.20 -30.21 -9.53
C MET A 293 -23.00 -29.65 -10.30
N SER A 294 -22.77 -30.11 -11.54
CA SER A 294 -21.71 -29.59 -12.42
C SER A 294 -21.92 -28.11 -12.77
N ALA A 295 -23.16 -27.71 -13.06
CA ALA A 295 -23.50 -26.30 -13.31
C ALA A 295 -23.33 -25.42 -12.06
N GLU A 296 -23.75 -25.91 -10.89
CA GLU A 296 -23.55 -25.23 -9.62
C GLU A 296 -22.07 -25.07 -9.30
N PHE A 297 -21.26 -26.11 -9.50
CA PHE A 297 -19.81 -26.06 -9.29
C PHE A 297 -19.14 -24.99 -10.15
N LYS A 298 -19.44 -24.94 -11.47
CA LYS A 298 -18.94 -23.90 -12.38
C LYS A 298 -19.32 -22.49 -11.91
N THR A 299 -20.51 -22.33 -11.33
CA THR A 299 -20.97 -21.03 -10.83
C THR A 299 -20.20 -20.63 -9.56
N LYS A 300 -19.97 -21.57 -8.65
CA LYS A 300 -19.15 -21.35 -7.44
C LYS A 300 -17.69 -21.07 -7.77
N GLU A 301 -17.13 -21.73 -8.77
CA GLU A 301 -15.76 -21.50 -9.25
C GLU A 301 -15.57 -20.07 -9.80
N ARG A 302 -16.54 -19.56 -10.57
CA ARG A 302 -16.54 -18.17 -11.04
C ARG A 302 -16.60 -17.18 -9.86
N LEU A 303 -17.51 -17.39 -8.92
CA LEU A 303 -17.63 -16.55 -7.73
C LEU A 303 -16.34 -16.55 -6.88
N CYS A 304 -15.67 -17.69 -6.73
CA CYS A 304 -14.37 -17.75 -6.03
C CYS A 304 -13.30 -16.93 -6.76
N SER A 305 -13.28 -16.97 -8.08
CA SER A 305 -12.34 -16.20 -8.90
C SER A 305 -12.59 -14.69 -8.77
N GLU A 306 -13.86 -14.27 -8.80
CA GLU A 306 -14.26 -12.87 -8.59
C GLU A 306 -13.87 -12.37 -7.20
N LEU A 307 -14.18 -13.14 -6.15
CA LEU A 307 -13.81 -12.80 -4.76
C LEU A 307 -12.29 -12.73 -4.57
N THR A 308 -11.53 -13.65 -5.20
CA THR A 308 -10.06 -13.61 -5.17
C THR A 308 -9.51 -12.33 -5.81
N THR A 309 -10.11 -11.91 -6.92
CA THR A 309 -9.74 -10.66 -7.61
C THR A 309 -10.06 -9.43 -6.75
N GLN A 310 -11.24 -9.40 -6.12
CA GLN A 310 -11.62 -8.32 -5.19
C GLN A 310 -10.67 -8.23 -3.99
N LEU A 311 -10.26 -9.38 -3.43
CA LEU A 311 -9.30 -9.44 -2.33
C LEU A 311 -7.93 -8.90 -2.76
N SER A 312 -7.45 -9.25 -3.95
CA SER A 312 -6.20 -8.71 -4.50
C SER A 312 -6.25 -7.19 -4.67
N ASN A 313 -7.37 -6.66 -5.17
CA ASN A 313 -7.55 -5.22 -5.39
C ASN A 313 -7.60 -4.45 -4.06
N THR A 314 -8.36 -4.94 -3.09
CA THR A 314 -8.45 -4.31 -1.75
C THR A 314 -7.12 -4.35 -1.01
N ARG A 315 -6.35 -5.45 -1.15
CA ARG A 315 -4.98 -5.52 -0.63
C ARG A 315 -4.06 -4.48 -1.27
N GLY A 316 -4.11 -4.32 -2.59
CA GLY A 316 -3.31 -3.29 -3.28
C GLY A 316 -3.67 -1.86 -2.85
N GLN A 317 -4.96 -1.58 -2.63
CA GLN A 317 -5.41 -0.30 -2.09
C GLN A 317 -4.87 -0.05 -0.69
N LEU A 318 -4.88 -1.07 0.18
CA LEU A 318 -4.33 -0.97 1.53
C LEU A 318 -2.82 -0.71 1.53
N GLU A 319 -2.07 -1.37 0.64
CA GLU A 319 -0.63 -1.13 0.51
C GLU A 319 -0.31 0.30 0.05
N ASN A 320 -1.15 0.88 -0.82
CA ASN A 320 -1.00 2.28 -1.25
C ASN A 320 -1.31 3.28 -0.12
N THR A 321 -2.39 3.07 0.64
CA THR A 321 -2.74 3.97 1.75
C THR A 321 -1.70 3.93 2.87
N ILE A 322 -1.08 2.77 3.12
CA ILE A 322 0.05 2.65 4.06
C ILE A 322 1.23 3.53 3.62
N LYS A 323 1.61 3.48 2.33
CA LYS A 323 2.70 4.32 1.79
C LYS A 323 2.39 5.81 1.90
N GLU A 324 1.14 6.21 1.65
CA GLU A 324 0.71 7.60 1.81
C GLU A 324 0.77 8.06 3.28
N LEU A 325 0.32 7.22 4.21
CA LEU A 325 0.42 7.50 5.65
C LEU A 325 1.86 7.62 6.12
N GLU A 326 2.77 6.78 5.65
CA GLU A 326 4.20 6.88 5.95
C GLU A 326 4.80 8.20 5.41
N SER A 327 4.43 8.61 4.20
CA SER A 327 4.84 9.89 3.62
C SER A 327 4.36 11.08 4.45
N VAL A 328 3.10 11.06 4.90
CA VAL A 328 2.53 12.08 5.80
C VAL A 328 3.28 12.08 7.14
N ARG A 329 3.55 10.91 7.73
CA ARG A 329 4.31 10.78 8.98
C ARG A 329 5.70 11.41 8.85
N CYS A 330 6.42 11.14 7.76
CA CYS A 330 7.74 11.72 7.51
C CYS A 330 7.69 13.24 7.34
N ARG A 331 6.64 13.79 6.71
CA ARG A 331 6.43 15.24 6.65
C ARG A 331 6.17 15.85 8.02
N ALA A 332 5.34 15.22 8.84
CA ALA A 332 5.04 15.68 10.20
C ALA A 332 6.29 15.70 11.09
N VAL A 333 7.12 14.64 11.02
CA VAL A 333 8.41 14.58 11.76
C VAL A 333 9.35 15.70 11.35
N ARG A 334 9.49 15.95 10.04
CA ARG A 334 10.32 17.07 9.54
C ARG A 334 9.80 18.43 10.01
N GLY A 335 8.49 18.67 9.90
CA GLY A 335 7.88 19.90 10.39
C GLY A 335 8.07 20.09 11.90
N GLY A 336 7.98 19.02 12.69
CA GLY A 336 8.28 19.06 14.13
C GLY A 336 9.71 19.50 14.43
N ALA A 337 10.69 18.94 13.72
CA ALA A 337 12.09 19.32 13.88
C ALA A 337 12.37 20.79 13.47
N GLU A 338 11.69 21.29 12.44
CA GLU A 338 11.77 22.70 12.05
C GLU A 338 11.19 23.63 13.12
N VAL A 339 10.07 23.27 13.74
CA VAL A 339 9.46 24.04 14.84
C VAL A 339 10.38 24.08 16.06
N GLU A 340 10.99 22.95 16.44
CA GLU A 340 11.96 22.90 17.54
C GLU A 340 13.17 23.79 17.26
N ARG A 341 13.67 23.79 16.03
CA ARG A 341 14.75 24.69 15.60
C ARG A 341 14.35 26.16 15.74
N TRP A 342 13.18 26.56 15.21
CA TRP A 342 12.69 27.94 15.34
C TRP A 342 12.46 28.34 16.79
N HIS A 343 12.02 27.41 17.64
CA HIS A 343 11.87 27.66 19.07
C HIS A 343 13.22 27.92 19.76
N SER A 344 14.25 27.15 19.40
CA SER A 344 15.63 27.38 19.88
C SER A 344 16.17 28.74 19.42
N ASP A 345 15.98 29.09 18.14
CA ASP A 345 16.40 30.38 17.57
C ASP A 345 15.71 31.56 18.28
N LEU A 346 14.39 31.45 18.52
CA LEU A 346 13.62 32.44 19.26
C LEU A 346 14.13 32.63 20.69
N THR A 347 14.44 31.53 21.38
CA THR A 347 14.97 31.57 22.75
C THR A 347 16.35 32.25 22.80
N SER A 348 17.21 31.96 21.82
CA SER A 348 18.51 32.63 21.67
C SER A 348 18.37 34.14 21.44
N LEU A 349 17.45 34.54 20.55
CA LEU A 349 17.14 35.96 20.30
C LEU A 349 16.59 36.66 21.54
N GLN A 350 15.68 36.03 22.29
CA GLN A 350 15.17 36.57 23.55
C GLN A 350 16.29 36.79 24.58
N THR A 351 17.23 35.84 24.68
CA THR A 351 18.38 35.94 25.58
C THR A 351 19.30 37.10 25.17
N THR A 352 19.59 37.22 23.88
CA THR A 352 20.39 38.32 23.31
C THR A 352 19.72 39.68 23.55
N ASN A 353 18.40 39.77 23.36
CA ASN A 353 17.65 41.01 23.58
C ASN A 353 17.65 41.43 25.06
N LYS A 354 17.53 40.49 25.99
CA LYS A 354 17.68 40.76 27.44
C LYS A 354 19.06 41.32 27.77
N PHE A 355 20.11 40.73 27.21
CA PHE A 355 21.49 41.19 27.41
C PHE A 355 21.70 42.62 26.86
N LEU A 356 21.26 42.91 25.64
CA LEU A 356 21.34 44.25 25.05
C LEU A 356 20.53 45.28 25.84
N SER A 357 19.34 44.90 26.32
CA SER A 357 18.51 45.75 27.18
C SER A 357 19.21 46.09 28.49
N SER A 358 19.92 45.13 29.10
CA SER A 358 20.75 45.37 30.29
C SER A 358 21.87 46.37 30.00
N GLN A 359 22.63 46.18 28.91
CA GLN A 359 23.69 47.10 28.52
C GLN A 359 23.16 48.52 28.26
N LEU A 360 21.99 48.64 27.63
CA LEU A 360 21.37 49.94 27.37
C LEU A 360 21.00 50.66 28.69
N ASN A 361 20.46 49.93 29.67
CA ASN A 361 20.15 50.48 30.98
C ASN A 361 21.42 50.91 31.74
N ASP A 362 22.50 50.13 31.66
CA ASP A 362 23.79 50.50 32.27
C ASP A 362 24.35 51.78 31.64
N LEU A 363 24.28 51.92 30.31
CA LEU A 363 24.70 53.13 29.61
C LEU A 363 23.83 54.34 29.98
N ARG A 364 22.50 54.18 30.05
CA ARG A 364 21.60 55.23 30.52
C ARG A 364 21.97 55.70 31.93
N ASN A 365 22.24 54.77 32.85
CA ASN A 365 22.65 55.10 34.21
C ASN A 365 23.99 55.86 34.24
N LYS A 366 24.96 55.46 33.40
CA LYS A 366 26.24 56.18 33.25
C LYS A 366 26.04 57.59 32.70
N VAL A 367 25.15 57.78 31.72
CA VAL A 367 24.82 59.11 31.19
C VAL A 367 24.20 59.99 32.26
N ILE A 368 23.18 59.49 32.99
CA ILE A 368 22.57 60.22 34.11
C ILE A 368 23.61 60.61 35.17
N ALA A 369 24.55 59.73 35.49
CA ALA A 369 25.63 60.04 36.41
C ALA A 369 26.57 61.14 35.89
N LYS A 370 26.92 61.09 34.60
CA LYS A 370 27.73 62.15 33.96
C LYS A 370 26.99 63.48 33.91
N ASP A 371 25.70 63.49 33.60
CA ASP A 371 24.88 64.71 33.59
C ASP A 371 24.86 65.37 34.98
N LYS A 372 24.72 64.59 36.05
CA LYS A 372 24.84 65.10 37.43
C LYS A 372 26.21 65.73 37.69
N MET A 373 27.28 65.07 37.26
CA MET A 373 28.65 65.58 37.42
C MET A 373 28.88 66.88 36.63
N ILE A 374 28.32 66.99 35.42
CA ILE A 374 28.35 68.21 34.61
C ILE A 374 27.63 69.35 35.36
N VAL A 375 26.45 69.09 35.91
CA VAL A 375 25.71 70.09 36.71
C VAL A 375 26.52 70.54 37.94
N GLU A 376 27.17 69.62 38.65
CA GLU A 376 28.04 69.96 39.78
C GLU A 376 29.26 70.80 39.36
N LEU A 377 29.91 70.45 38.25
CA LEU A 377 31.03 71.22 37.71
C LEU A 377 30.58 72.60 37.24
N GLY A 378 29.42 72.71 36.59
CA GLY A 378 28.81 73.98 36.20
C GLY A 378 28.62 74.91 37.40
N LYS A 379 28.04 74.40 38.50
CA LYS A 379 27.89 75.14 39.76
C LYS A 379 29.24 75.59 40.35
N ARG A 380 30.28 74.74 40.27
CA ARG A 380 31.63 75.11 40.72
C ARG A 380 32.21 76.24 39.85
N CYS A 381 32.06 76.18 38.54
CA CYS A 381 32.52 77.24 37.63
C CYS A 381 31.79 78.57 37.88
N GLU A 382 30.47 78.54 38.06
CA GLU A 382 29.68 79.72 38.44
C GLU A 382 30.16 80.30 39.79
N SER A 383 30.38 79.45 40.79
CA SER A 383 30.93 79.89 42.08
C SER A 383 32.33 80.53 41.95
N ILE A 384 33.17 80.07 41.03
CA ILE A 384 34.49 80.66 40.78
C ILE A 384 34.33 82.02 40.10
N LEU A 385 33.45 82.14 39.12
CA LEU A 385 33.15 83.39 38.41
C LEU A 385 32.55 84.45 39.35
N ASP A 386 31.62 84.06 40.23
CA ASP A 386 31.01 84.97 41.21
C ASP A 386 31.99 85.41 42.32
N SER A 387 33.06 84.63 42.57
CA SER A 387 34.08 84.95 43.58
C SER A 387 35.16 85.94 43.11
N HIS A 388 35.15 86.35 41.84
CA HIS A 388 36.16 87.27 41.27
C HIS A 388 35.50 88.45 40.53
N PRO A 389 35.44 89.66 41.12
CA PRO A 389 35.14 90.85 40.35
C PRO A 389 36.38 91.26 39.56
N ASN A 390 36.27 91.21 38.22
CA ASN A 390 37.12 91.85 37.21
C ASN A 390 38.51 92.34 37.66
N LYS A 391 39.57 91.65 37.23
CA LYS A 391 40.80 92.32 36.76
C LYS A 391 41.34 91.63 35.51
N ALA A 392 41.57 92.49 34.51
CA ALA A 392 42.15 92.18 33.23
C ALA A 392 43.64 91.81 33.31
N ASN A 393 44.12 91.18 32.23
CA ASN A 393 45.51 90.95 31.80
C ASN A 393 46.30 89.91 32.59
N GLU A 394 46.69 88.81 31.94
CA GLU A 394 48.03 88.66 31.33
C GLU A 394 48.16 87.28 30.62
N GLU A 395 49.11 87.24 29.70
CA GLU A 395 49.38 86.21 28.69
C GLU A 395 50.28 85.07 29.25
N PRO A 396 50.76 84.10 28.43
CA PRO A 396 50.69 82.67 28.71
C PRO A 396 51.89 82.12 29.50
N ILE A 397 51.65 81.15 30.39
CA ILE A 397 52.71 80.35 31.02
C ILE A 397 52.76 78.97 30.37
N VAL A 398 53.72 78.82 29.47
CA VAL A 398 54.32 77.55 29.09
C VAL A 398 55.20 77.11 30.26
N ASN A 399 54.92 75.96 30.85
CA ASN A 399 55.96 75.16 31.51
C ASN A 399 55.59 73.68 31.41
N GLY A 400 56.45 72.95 30.69
CA GLY A 400 56.49 71.51 30.79
C GLY A 400 57.05 71.13 32.14
N ASP A 401 56.41 70.15 32.78
CA ASP A 401 57.13 69.19 33.60
C ASP A 401 56.33 67.88 33.63
N LYS A 402 57.04 66.81 33.28
CA LYS A 402 56.57 65.42 33.34
C LYS A 402 56.39 65.02 34.81
N ALA A 403 55.27 65.39 35.42
CA ALA A 403 54.76 64.70 36.58
C ALA A 403 53.93 63.50 36.09
N VAL A 404 54.53 62.31 36.11
CA VAL A 404 53.83 61.05 35.88
C VAL A 404 52.74 60.93 36.95
N CYS A 405 51.48 61.03 36.54
CA CYS A 405 50.33 60.76 37.37
C CYS A 405 50.33 59.27 37.72
N SER A 406 50.49 58.94 39.00
CA SER A 406 50.47 57.57 39.53
C SER A 406 49.16 56.81 39.24
N ARG A 407 48.09 57.53 38.85
CA ARG A 407 46.81 56.95 38.42
C ARG A 407 46.82 56.41 36.99
N CYS A 408 47.79 56.81 36.16
CA CYS A 408 47.93 56.32 34.78
C CYS A 408 48.79 55.03 34.68
N GLN A 409 49.57 54.72 35.72
CA GLN A 409 50.47 53.55 35.75
C GLN A 409 49.74 52.26 36.15
N GLU A 410 48.64 52.36 36.90
CA GLU A 410 47.73 51.24 37.18
C GLU A 410 46.87 50.85 35.97
N HIS A 411 46.56 51.79 35.07
CA HIS A 411 45.79 51.50 33.86
C HIS A 411 46.59 50.72 32.80
N LEU A 412 47.90 50.99 32.68
CA LEU A 412 48.78 50.28 31.74
C LEU A 412 49.06 48.82 32.15
N SER A 413 49.11 48.53 33.45
CA SER A 413 49.34 47.17 33.96
C SER A 413 48.08 46.28 33.93
N THR A 414 46.87 46.87 33.92
CA THR A 414 45.62 46.16 33.60
C THR A 414 45.46 45.90 32.10
N GLU A 415 45.96 46.78 31.22
CA GLU A 415 45.90 46.60 29.77
C GLU A 415 46.81 45.46 29.30
N ASP A 416 48.01 45.29 29.87
CA ASP A 416 48.92 44.18 29.54
C ASP A 416 48.35 42.81 29.96
N ASN A 417 47.68 42.73 31.12
CA ASN A 417 46.99 41.50 31.56
C ASN A 417 45.69 41.21 30.77
N GLN A 418 45.01 42.24 30.29
CA GLN A 418 43.85 42.10 29.40
C GLN A 418 44.27 41.66 27.99
N GLN A 419 45.36 42.20 27.44
CA GLN A 419 45.91 41.78 26.15
C GLN A 419 46.40 40.33 26.17
N SER A 420 47.01 39.86 27.26
CA SER A 420 47.41 38.45 27.41
C SER A 420 46.20 37.50 27.40
N ASN A 421 45.12 37.85 28.08
CA ASN A 421 43.88 37.05 28.09
C ASN A 421 43.16 37.09 26.73
N GLU A 422 43.17 38.23 26.03
CA GLU A 422 42.59 38.35 24.69
C GLU A 422 43.36 37.51 23.66
N LEU A 423 44.70 37.48 23.73
CA LEU A 423 45.55 36.63 22.88
C LEU A 423 45.29 35.13 23.07
N ASP A 424 45.02 34.70 24.30
CA ASP A 424 44.67 33.31 24.61
C ASP A 424 43.28 32.94 24.10
N ILE A 425 42.30 33.84 24.26
CA ILE A 425 40.94 33.67 23.71
C ILE A 425 40.98 33.60 22.17
N ILE A 426 41.75 34.49 21.53
CA ILE A 426 41.93 34.50 20.07
C ILE A 426 42.57 33.18 19.61
N SER A 427 43.56 32.67 20.33
CA SER A 427 44.22 31.40 20.01
C SER A 427 43.27 30.21 20.14
N GLN A 428 42.43 30.17 21.18
CA GLN A 428 41.40 29.15 21.36
C GLN A 428 40.31 29.22 20.27
N LEU A 429 39.88 30.42 19.90
CA LEU A 429 38.90 30.62 18.81
C LEU A 429 39.47 30.15 17.48
N LYS A 430 40.75 30.43 17.20
CA LYS A 430 41.44 30.00 15.97
C LYS A 430 41.56 28.48 15.89
N ALA A 431 41.85 27.81 17.00
CA ALA A 431 41.88 26.34 17.07
C ALA A 431 40.50 25.72 16.84
N LYS A 432 39.44 26.30 17.43
CA LYS A 432 38.05 25.87 17.20
C LYS A 432 37.62 26.07 15.75
N LEU A 433 38.04 27.18 15.13
CA LEU A 433 37.72 27.48 13.74
C LEU A 433 38.40 26.48 12.79
N SER A 434 39.67 26.15 13.03
CA SER A 434 40.40 25.11 12.28
C SER A 434 39.73 23.74 12.44
N SER A 435 39.33 23.37 13.65
CA SER A 435 38.63 22.10 13.92
C SER A 435 37.26 22.03 13.22
N MET A 436 36.53 23.15 13.18
CA MET A 436 35.27 23.28 12.46
C MET A 436 35.47 23.18 10.94
N GLU A 437 36.50 23.81 10.39
CA GLU A 437 36.85 23.70 8.97
C GLU A 437 37.17 22.27 8.55
N ASP A 438 37.96 21.54 9.36
CA ASP A 438 38.28 20.15 9.07
C ASP A 438 37.04 19.24 9.16
N ARG A 439 36.17 19.48 10.14
CA ARG A 439 34.89 18.77 10.25
C ARG A 439 33.97 19.07 9.06
N CYS A 440 33.93 20.30 8.57
CA CYS A 440 33.19 20.66 7.35
C CYS A 440 33.75 19.96 6.11
N LYS A 441 35.09 19.83 5.99
CA LYS A 441 35.71 19.06 4.89
C LYS A 441 35.34 17.58 4.94
N THR A 442 35.36 16.96 6.13
CA THR A 442 34.95 15.56 6.31
C THR A 442 33.49 15.35 5.94
N LEU A 443 32.58 16.21 6.42
CA LEU A 443 31.16 16.13 6.10
C LEU A 443 30.88 16.33 4.60
N MET A 444 31.62 17.21 3.93
CA MET A 444 31.51 17.35 2.46
C MET A 444 32.00 16.09 1.72
N ALA A 445 33.09 15.46 2.18
CA ALA A 445 33.57 14.21 1.59
C ALA A 445 32.58 13.05 1.78
N GLU A 446 31.98 12.93 2.97
CA GLU A 446 30.93 11.96 3.26
C GLU A 446 29.69 12.20 2.39
N ALA A 447 29.26 13.45 2.24
CA ALA A 447 28.13 13.82 1.38
C ALA A 447 28.35 13.39 -0.07
N VAL A 448 29.54 13.65 -0.62
CA VAL A 448 29.92 13.22 -1.99
C VAL A 448 29.92 11.69 -2.10
N GLN A 449 30.46 10.96 -1.13
CA GLN A 449 30.41 9.49 -1.13
C GLN A 449 28.98 8.95 -1.09
N THR A 450 28.11 9.51 -0.25
CA THR A 450 26.70 9.10 -0.21
C THR A 450 25.96 9.42 -1.50
N GLN A 451 26.27 10.55 -2.14
CA GLN A 451 25.68 10.92 -3.42
C GLN A 451 26.08 9.92 -4.51
N GLN A 452 27.37 9.56 -4.57
CA GLN A 452 27.88 8.59 -5.53
C GLN A 452 27.33 7.17 -5.29
N ALA A 453 27.16 6.76 -4.03
CA ALA A 453 26.50 5.50 -3.69
C ALA A 453 25.03 5.47 -4.13
N ASN A 454 24.31 6.58 -3.95
CA ASN A 454 22.92 6.70 -4.41
C ASN A 454 22.79 6.67 -5.93
N GLU A 455 23.71 7.30 -6.67
CA GLU A 455 23.75 7.23 -8.14
C GLU A 455 24.00 5.80 -8.64
N ASN A 456 24.90 5.06 -7.99
CA ASN A 456 25.14 3.65 -8.31
C ASN A 456 23.88 2.80 -8.07
N LEU A 457 23.25 2.94 -6.90
CA LEU A 457 21.99 2.26 -6.58
C LEU A 457 20.86 2.60 -7.57
N LYS A 458 20.75 3.87 -7.97
CA LYS A 458 19.79 4.31 -8.99
C LYS A 458 20.02 3.60 -10.32
N SER A 459 21.27 3.57 -10.80
CA SER A 459 21.62 2.90 -12.07
C SER A 459 21.32 1.40 -12.04
N GLN A 460 21.53 0.75 -10.89
CA GLN A 460 21.23 -0.67 -10.70
C GLN A 460 19.72 -0.92 -10.75
N LEU A 461 18.91 -0.11 -10.06
CA LEU A 461 17.45 -0.22 -10.09
C LEU A 461 16.86 0.07 -11.47
N GLU A 462 17.41 1.02 -12.22
CA GLU A 462 17.01 1.29 -13.61
C GLU A 462 17.27 0.08 -14.51
N SER A 463 18.40 -0.62 -14.34
CA SER A 463 18.70 -1.84 -15.09
C SER A 463 17.75 -3.00 -14.73
N GLU A 464 17.42 -3.17 -13.45
CA GLU A 464 16.48 -4.20 -12.99
C GLU A 464 15.06 -3.93 -13.50
N LEU A 465 14.64 -2.66 -13.52
CA LEU A 465 13.35 -2.25 -14.05
C LEU A 465 13.26 -2.53 -15.56
N ALA A 466 14.29 -2.22 -16.33
CA ALA A 466 14.34 -2.50 -17.77
C ALA A 466 14.22 -4.00 -18.05
N ASN A 467 14.94 -4.83 -17.29
CA ASN A 467 14.88 -6.30 -17.41
C ASN A 467 13.49 -6.85 -17.07
N ALA A 468 12.86 -6.31 -16.02
CA ALA A 468 11.50 -6.70 -15.62
C ALA A 468 10.47 -6.31 -16.69
N GLN A 469 10.56 -5.09 -17.24
CA GLN A 469 9.68 -4.63 -18.33
C GLN A 469 9.82 -5.51 -19.58
N GLN A 470 11.05 -5.87 -19.96
CA GLN A 470 11.28 -6.77 -21.09
C GLN A 470 10.68 -8.17 -20.87
N SER A 471 10.76 -8.68 -19.63
CA SER A 471 10.18 -9.98 -19.27
C SER A 471 8.66 -9.95 -19.31
N VAL A 472 8.04 -8.88 -18.80
CA VAL A 472 6.58 -8.68 -18.87
C VAL A 472 6.11 -8.57 -20.32
N GLN A 473 6.85 -7.86 -21.17
CA GLN A 473 6.52 -7.73 -22.58
C GLN A 473 6.53 -9.09 -23.30
N LYS A 474 7.58 -9.91 -23.08
CA LYS A 474 7.65 -11.28 -23.64
C LYS A 474 6.47 -12.15 -23.21
N LEU A 475 6.13 -12.14 -21.91
CA LEU A 475 5.00 -12.91 -21.38
C LEU A 475 3.66 -12.42 -21.96
N SER A 476 3.51 -11.10 -22.14
CA SER A 476 2.32 -10.53 -22.78
C SER A 476 2.17 -10.99 -24.23
N GLU A 477 3.27 -11.06 -24.99
CA GLU A 477 3.28 -11.56 -26.37
C GLU A 477 2.99 -13.07 -26.44
N GLU A 478 3.46 -13.85 -25.46
CA GLU A 478 3.12 -15.29 -25.34
C GLU A 478 1.64 -15.51 -25.04
N VAL A 479 1.08 -14.77 -24.07
CA VAL A 479 -0.35 -14.85 -23.74
C VAL A 479 -1.22 -14.44 -24.93
N ALA A 480 -0.82 -13.42 -25.69
CA ALA A 480 -1.53 -13.01 -26.90
C ALA A 480 -1.54 -14.13 -27.96
N ARG A 481 -0.39 -14.78 -28.19
CA ARG A 481 -0.27 -15.91 -29.13
C ARG A 481 -1.10 -17.12 -28.70
N GLU A 482 -1.11 -17.45 -27.41
CA GLU A 482 -1.94 -18.54 -26.87
C GLU A 482 -3.44 -18.25 -27.01
N LYS A 483 -3.84 -16.99 -26.75
CA LYS A 483 -5.24 -16.59 -26.91
C LYS A 483 -5.71 -16.71 -28.36
N GLU A 484 -4.87 -16.34 -29.33
CA GLU A 484 -5.19 -16.44 -30.75
C GLU A 484 -5.25 -17.89 -31.23
N THR A 485 -4.33 -18.75 -30.78
CA THR A 485 -4.38 -20.19 -31.07
C THR A 485 -5.61 -20.86 -30.45
N ALA A 486 -5.99 -20.50 -29.22
CA ALA A 486 -7.22 -20.99 -28.59
C ALA A 486 -8.47 -20.53 -29.35
N TYR A 487 -8.52 -19.26 -29.80
CA TYR A 487 -9.64 -18.72 -30.58
C TYR A 487 -9.79 -19.43 -31.94
N ASN A 488 -8.68 -19.64 -32.65
CA ASN A 488 -8.65 -20.35 -33.92
C ASN A 488 -9.07 -21.82 -33.76
N SER A 489 -8.63 -22.48 -32.69
CA SER A 489 -9.03 -23.86 -32.37
C SER A 489 -10.54 -23.96 -32.09
N THR A 490 -11.06 -23.01 -31.31
CA THR A 490 -12.50 -22.94 -30.99
C THR A 490 -13.34 -22.69 -32.24
N SER A 491 -12.91 -21.78 -33.11
CA SER A 491 -13.60 -21.48 -34.37
C SER A 491 -13.64 -22.69 -35.32
N ARG A 492 -12.57 -23.49 -35.38
CA ARG A 492 -12.52 -24.73 -36.18
C ARG A 492 -13.46 -25.79 -35.65
N VAL A 493 -13.57 -25.95 -34.34
CA VAL A 493 -14.51 -26.88 -33.70
C VAL A 493 -15.95 -26.46 -33.99
N SER A 494 -16.27 -25.16 -33.86
CA SER A 494 -17.60 -24.63 -34.18
C SER A 494 -17.99 -24.85 -35.64
N TYR A 495 -17.06 -24.65 -36.58
CA TYR A 495 -17.29 -24.94 -38.01
C TYR A 495 -17.55 -26.44 -38.27
N PHE A 496 -16.85 -27.32 -37.57
CA PHE A 496 -17.04 -28.77 -37.69
C PHE A 496 -18.39 -29.24 -37.13
N ILE A 497 -18.89 -28.59 -36.08
CA ILE A 497 -20.21 -28.87 -35.51
C ILE A 497 -21.33 -28.39 -36.46
N PHE A 498 -21.12 -27.29 -37.19
CA PHE A 498 -22.13 -26.71 -38.10
C PHE A 498 -22.26 -27.45 -39.45
N MET A 499 -21.28 -28.28 -39.82
CA MET A 499 -21.29 -29.09 -41.06
C MET A 499 -21.81 -30.53 -40.88
N LYS A 500 -22.13 -30.94 -39.65
CA LYS A 500 -22.83 -32.19 -39.35
C LYS A 500 -24.28 -31.88 -39.04
#